data_AF-A0A258KZJ9-F1
#
_entry.id   AF-A0A258KZJ9-F1
#
_cell.length_a   1.000
_cell.length_b   1.000
_cell.length_c   1.000
_cell.angle_alpha   90.00
_cell.angle_beta   90.00
_cell.angle_gamma   90.00
#
_symmetry.space_group_name_H-M   'P 1'
#
loop_
_entity.id
_entity.type
_entity.pdbx_description
1 polymer ?
#
loop_
_entity_poly.entity_id
_entity_poly.type
_entity_poly.pdbx_seq_one_letter_code
_entity_poly.pdbx_strand_id
1 'polypeptide(L)'
;MTDPDSGLSLANAPTPVTPTPFGIPWSIWFWGGLLSLTGAAFALAPFQTASLLRTDLHPLAEPWARMFGLMLIAYSLAYHVAGWTGARTYMRASVVLR
;
A
#
# COMPACT_ATOMS: atom_id res chain seq x y z
N MET A 1 9.91 -52.55 -0.62
CA MET A 1 10.78 -51.50 -1.20
C MET A 1 9.96 -50.22 -1.25
N THR A 2 10.04 -49.43 -0.18
CA THR A 2 9.48 -48.07 -0.12
C THR A 2 10.61 -47.12 -0.50
N ASP A 3 10.46 -46.44 -1.62
CA ASP A 3 11.39 -45.44 -2.13
C ASP A 3 11.19 -44.13 -1.33
N PRO A 4 12.19 -43.62 -0.59
CA PRO A 4 12.03 -42.45 0.25
C PRO A 4 12.69 -41.21 -0.36
N ASP A 5 12.52 -40.91 -1.65
CA ASP A 5 13.19 -39.76 -2.27
C ASP A 5 12.29 -38.93 -3.21
N SER A 6 11.10 -38.53 -2.73
CA SER A 6 10.33 -37.44 -3.36
C SER A 6 10.54 -36.09 -2.65
N GLY A 7 11.80 -35.80 -2.29
CA GLY A 7 12.20 -34.46 -1.90
C GLY A 7 11.86 -33.46 -3.02
N LEU A 8 11.28 -32.32 -2.65
CA LEU A 8 10.94 -31.22 -3.55
C LEU A 8 12.18 -30.84 -4.39
N SER A 9 12.22 -31.28 -5.65
CA SER A 9 13.31 -30.95 -6.57
C SER A 9 13.31 -29.46 -6.88
N LEU A 10 14.49 -28.82 -6.78
CA LEU A 10 14.74 -27.43 -7.20
C LEU A 10 14.31 -27.16 -8.65
N ALA A 11 14.20 -28.19 -9.49
CA ALA A 11 13.69 -28.07 -10.85
C ALA A 11 12.19 -27.71 -10.91
N ASN A 12 11.43 -27.95 -9.84
CA ASN A 12 10.02 -27.60 -9.68
C ASN A 12 9.82 -26.37 -8.76
N ALA A 13 10.90 -25.67 -8.39
CA ALA A 13 10.77 -24.45 -7.59
C ALA A 13 9.96 -23.41 -8.39
N PRO A 14 8.96 -22.73 -7.78
CA PRO A 14 8.24 -21.65 -8.44
C PRO A 14 9.25 -20.63 -8.96
N THR A 15 9.04 -20.13 -10.18
CA THR A 15 9.91 -19.11 -10.77
C THR A 15 10.18 -18.00 -9.76
N PRO A 16 11.45 -17.54 -9.61
CA PRO A 16 11.77 -16.49 -8.67
C PRO A 16 10.87 -15.31 -9.00
N VAL A 17 10.00 -14.95 -8.05
CA VAL A 17 9.15 -13.78 -8.20
C VAL A 17 10.10 -12.61 -8.19
N THR A 18 10.48 -12.13 -9.36
CA THR A 18 11.28 -10.90 -9.49
C THR A 18 10.55 -9.85 -8.67
N PRO A 19 11.16 -9.29 -7.60
CA PRO A 19 10.52 -8.25 -6.84
C PRO A 19 10.35 -7.09 -7.81
N THR A 20 9.12 -6.94 -8.31
CA THR A 20 8.73 -5.75 -9.05
C THR A 20 9.00 -4.55 -8.14
N PRO A 21 9.13 -3.32 -8.66
CA PRO A 21 9.31 -2.14 -7.83
C PRO A 21 8.20 -1.95 -6.76
N PHE A 22 7.06 -2.65 -6.88
CA PHE A 22 6.00 -2.77 -5.86
C PHE A 22 6.23 -3.86 -4.80
N GLY A 23 7.27 -4.67 -4.96
CA GLY A 23 7.72 -5.73 -4.06
C GLY A 23 8.52 -5.24 -2.87
N ILE A 24 8.68 -3.92 -2.68
CA ILE A 24 9.23 -3.35 -1.45
C ILE A 24 8.03 -3.00 -0.56
N PRO A 25 7.72 -3.81 0.49
CA PRO A 25 6.58 -3.59 1.38
C PRO A 25 6.53 -2.14 1.86
N TRP A 26 7.70 -1.57 2.14
CA TRP A 26 7.85 -0.21 2.62
C TRP A 26 7.20 0.84 1.72
N SER A 27 7.33 0.75 0.39
CA SER A 27 6.82 1.78 -0.52
C SER A 27 5.29 1.91 -0.44
N ILE A 28 4.59 0.77 -0.39
CA ILE A 28 3.13 0.73 -0.33
C ILE A 28 2.64 1.27 1.02
N TRP A 29 3.30 0.90 2.12
CA TRP A 29 2.95 1.41 3.45
C TRP A 29 3.26 2.91 3.60
N PHE A 30 4.39 3.36 3.05
CA PHE A 30 4.78 4.77 3.07
C PHE A 30 3.76 5.63 2.32
N TRP A 31 3.47 5.29 1.06
CA TRP A 31 2.51 6.05 0.25
C TRP A 31 1.08 5.94 0.78
N GLY A 32 0.69 4.76 1.28
CA GLY A 32 -0.58 4.58 1.97
C GLY A 32 -0.72 5.52 3.16
N GLY A 33 0.26 5.54 4.07
CA GLY A 33 0.25 6.42 5.24
C GLY A 33 0.26 7.90 4.89
N LEU A 34 1.07 8.31 3.90
CA LEU A 34 1.12 9.70 3.44
C LEU A 34 -0.24 10.15 2.89
N LEU A 35 -0.89 9.31 2.08
CA LEU A 35 -2.23 9.59 1.53
C LEU A 35 -3.29 9.66 2.64
N SER A 36 -3.24 8.75 3.64
CA SER A 36 -4.15 8.80 4.79
C SER A 36 -4.00 10.09 5.60
N LEU A 37 -2.77 10.50 5.90
CA LEU A 37 -2.49 11.73 6.66
C LEU A 37 -2.92 12.98 5.87
N THR A 38 -2.56 13.05 4.59
CA THR A 38 -2.92 14.17 3.72
C THR A 38 -4.44 14.25 3.57
N GLY A 39 -5.09 13.11 3.37
CA GLY A 39 -6.55 13.02 3.27
C GLY A 39 -7.24 13.45 4.56
N ALA A 40 -6.75 13.02 5.73
CA ALA A 40 -7.27 13.43 7.03
C ALA A 40 -7.11 14.93 7.27
N ALA A 41 -5.97 15.50 6.91
CA ALA A 41 -5.71 16.93 7.03
C ALA A 41 -6.72 17.76 6.21
N PHE A 42 -6.95 17.39 4.94
CA PHE A 42 -7.95 18.05 4.10
C PHE A 42 -9.40 17.82 4.56
N ALA A 43 -9.73 16.62 5.05
CA ALA A 43 -11.07 16.30 5.51
C ALA A 43 -11.45 17.06 6.80
N LEU A 44 -10.49 17.29 7.71
CA LEU A 44 -10.72 17.93 9.01
C LEU A 44 -10.49 19.44 8.97
N ALA A 45 -9.37 19.88 8.37
CA ALA A 45 -8.84 21.24 8.41
C ALA A 45 -8.39 21.72 7.02
N PRO A 46 -9.31 21.85 6.04
CA PRO A 46 -8.98 22.10 4.64
C PRO A 46 -8.22 23.41 4.41
N PHE A 47 -8.59 24.51 5.09
CA PHE A 47 -7.94 25.82 4.92
C PHE A 47 -6.53 25.85 5.48
N GLN A 48 -6.32 25.26 6.66
CA GLN A 48 -5.00 25.15 7.29
C GLN A 48 -4.09 24.28 6.43
N THR A 49 -4.61 23.17 5.93
CA THR A 49 -3.88 22.25 5.04
C THR A 49 -3.49 22.94 3.73
N ALA A 50 -4.41 23.68 3.11
CA ALA A 50 -4.12 24.47 1.91
C ALA A 50 -3.07 25.57 2.17
N SER A 51 -3.14 26.25 3.32
CA SER A 51 -2.17 27.27 3.74
C SER A 51 -0.76 26.69 3.92
N LEU A 52 -0.63 25.48 4.50
CA LEU A 52 0.65 24.77 4.60
C LEU A 52 1.27 24.48 3.22
N LEU A 53 0.42 24.24 2.22
CA LEU A 53 0.82 24.04 0.82
C LEU A 53 1.01 25.35 0.05
N ARG A 54 0.81 26.50 0.71
CA ARG A 54 0.87 27.85 0.10
C ARG A 54 -0.14 28.02 -1.04
N THR A 55 -1.30 27.41 -0.88
CA THR A 55 -2.42 27.49 -1.83
C THR A 55 -3.59 28.19 -1.17
N ASP A 56 -4.19 29.15 -1.87
CA ASP A 56 -5.42 29.80 -1.41
C ASP A 56 -6.64 28.93 -1.75
N LEU A 57 -7.41 28.58 -0.71
CA LEU A 57 -8.66 27.84 -0.87
C LEU A 57 -9.84 28.82 -0.75
N HIS A 58 -10.58 28.97 -1.85
CA HIS A 58 -11.80 29.79 -1.85
C HIS A 58 -12.84 29.19 -0.88
N PRO A 59 -13.56 29.98 -0.07
CA PRO A 59 -14.51 29.46 0.92
C PRO A 59 -15.58 28.53 0.35
N LEU A 60 -16.09 28.83 -0.85
CA LEU A 60 -17.07 27.98 -1.54
C LEU A 60 -16.51 26.62 -1.99
N ALA A 61 -15.19 26.45 -2.02
CA ALA A 61 -14.54 25.19 -2.37
C ALA A 61 -14.33 24.26 -1.17
N GLU A 62 -14.64 24.70 0.07
CA GLU A 62 -14.41 23.91 1.28
C GLU A 62 -15.05 22.50 1.22
N PRO A 63 -16.32 22.32 0.81
CA PRO A 63 -16.93 20.99 0.78
C PRO A 63 -16.21 20.05 -0.19
N TRP A 64 -15.73 20.59 -1.31
CA TRP A 64 -14.98 19.84 -2.31
C TRP A 64 -13.58 19.47 -1.82
N ALA A 65 -12.91 20.36 -1.08
CA ALA A 65 -11.63 20.06 -0.46
C ALA A 65 -11.75 18.95 0.60
N ARG A 66 -12.82 18.97 1.40
CA ARG A 66 -13.11 17.88 2.35
C ARG A 66 -13.41 16.57 1.63
N MET A 67 -14.21 16.62 0.56
CA MET A 67 -14.50 15.44 -0.28
C MET A 67 -13.24 14.87 -0.91
N PHE A 68 -12.33 15.73 -1.39
CA PHE A 68 -11.02 15.33 -1.89
C PHE A 68 -10.21 14.62 -0.79
N GLY A 69 -10.20 15.17 0.43
CA GLY A 69 -9.57 14.51 1.58
C GLY A 69 -10.14 13.11 1.85
N LEU A 70 -11.47 12.96 1.81
CA LEU A 70 -12.13 11.66 1.96
C LEU A 70 -11.78 10.68 0.82
N MET A 71 -11.71 11.16 -0.43
CA MET A 71 -11.27 10.34 -1.57
C MET A 71 -9.83 9.85 -1.39
N LEU A 72 -8.91 10.70 -0.90
CA LEU A 72 -7.54 10.28 -0.61
C LEU A 72 -7.49 9.19 0.46
N ILE A 73 -8.30 9.30 1.52
CA ILE A 73 -8.42 8.26 2.54
C ILE A 73 -8.93 6.96 1.91
N ALA A 74 -10.01 7.00 1.13
CA ALA A 74 -10.55 5.83 0.45
C ALA A 74 -9.53 5.19 -0.50
N TYR A 75 -8.77 5.98 -1.24
CA TYR A 75 -7.72 5.50 -2.11
C TYR A 75 -6.54 4.91 -1.33
N SER A 76 -6.18 5.50 -0.19
CA SER A 76 -5.14 4.97 0.69
C SER A 76 -5.49 3.57 1.21
N LEU A 77 -6.77 3.26 1.41
CA LEU A 77 -7.20 1.91 1.80
C LEU A 77 -6.75 0.86 0.77
N ALA A 78 -6.81 1.17 -0.52
CA ALA A 78 -6.35 0.28 -1.57
C ALA A 78 -4.84 -0.02 -1.45
N TYR A 79 -4.02 0.97 -1.09
CA TYR A 79 -2.59 0.75 -0.79
C TYR A 79 -2.41 -0.19 0.39
N HIS A 80 -3.10 0.05 1.51
CA HIS A 80 -2.97 -0.81 2.70
C HIS A 80 -3.41 -2.26 2.41
N VAL A 81 -4.50 -2.44 1.65
CA VAL A 81 -4.96 -3.77 1.22
C VAL A 81 -3.93 -4.43 0.31
N ALA A 82 -3.40 -3.72 -0.68
CA ALA A 82 -2.36 -4.24 -1.57
C ALA A 82 -1.06 -4.60 -0.82
N GLY A 83 -0.67 -3.79 0.16
CA GLY A 83 0.50 -4.04 1.01
C GLY A 83 0.31 -5.29 1.87
N TRP A 84 -0.90 -5.47 2.41
CA TRP A 84 -1.24 -6.65 3.21
C TRP A 84 -1.27 -7.94 2.38
N THR A 85 -1.88 -7.92 1.19
CA THR A 85 -1.92 -9.08 0.29
C THR A 85 -0.54 -9.43 -0.26
N GLY A 86 0.28 -8.42 -0.59
CA GLY A 86 1.67 -8.59 -0.97
C GLY A 86 2.51 -9.23 0.15
N ALA A 87 2.45 -8.67 1.36
CA ALA A 87 3.21 -9.17 2.51
C ALA A 87 2.87 -10.64 2.86
N ARG A 88 1.58 -11.01 2.84
CA ARG A 88 1.17 -12.41 3.08
C ARG A 88 1.70 -13.37 2.02
N THR A 89 1.73 -12.96 0.75
CA THR A 89 2.27 -13.78 -0.34
C THR A 89 3.77 -13.98 -0.18
N TYR A 90 4.52 -12.93 0.16
CA TYR A 90 5.95 -13.02 0.45
C TYR A 90 6.26 -13.95 1.63
N MET A 91 5.55 -13.79 2.75
CA MET A 91 5.75 -14.65 3.93
C MET A 91 5.51 -16.13 3.62
N ARG A 92 4.44 -16.46 2.87
CA ARG A 92 4.15 -17.84 2.46
C ARG A 92 5.22 -18.42 1.55
N ALA A 93 5.68 -17.66 0.55
CA ALA A 93 6.75 -18.11 -0.35
C ALA A 93 8.07 -18.35 0.40
N SER A 94 8.40 -17.50 1.39
CA SER A 94 9.63 -17.63 2.17
C SER A 94 9.67 -18.85 3.10
N VAL A 95 8.51 -19.39 3.50
CA VAL A 95 8.42 -20.61 4.32
C VAL A 95 8.54 -21.86 3.46
N VAL A 96 8.04 -21.85 2.22
CA VAL A 96 8.11 -23.00 1.29
C VAL A 96 9.51 -23.21 0.73
N LEU A 97 10.36 -22.17 0.72
CA LEU A 97 11.73 -22.22 0.23
C LEU A 97 12.78 -22.56 1.32
N ARG A 98 12.34 -22.90 2.54
CA ARG A 98 13.19 -23.45 3.62
C ARG A 98 12.97 -24.95 3.74
#